data_AF-G8QUZ2-F1
#
_entry.id   AF-G8QUZ2-F1
#
_cell.length_a   1.000
_cell.length_b   1.000
_cell.length_c   1.000
_cell.angle_alpha   90.00
_cell.angle_beta   90.00
_cell.angle_gamma   90.00
#
_symmetry.space_group_name_H-M   'P 1'
#
loop_
_entity.id
_entity.type
_entity.pdbx_description
1 polymer ?
#
loop_
_entity_poly.entity_id
_entity_poly.type
_entity_poly.pdbx_seq_one_letter_code
_entity_poly.pdbx_strand_id
1 'polypeptide(L)'
;MKKYFIVSIVCILCLASCATGLGKNEKDLAALKELGTVYLDNGEYEMALDAFDKALAIDAQDSEVLYNKVLVLLASGAYENAITLCDVSFNSYPAKLRFLKAKAAALIKLKKTDEAFQVYRQIISLDAGDYALRATVMEFALEQGFEDVARSEATFLLERQEEVERAISTLAILEGEKNTYSLIEAYLDSVTEV
;
A
#
# COMPACT_ATOMS: atom_id res chain seq x y z
N MET A 1 36.95 45.73 7.07
CA MET A 1 36.03 45.33 5.97
C MET A 1 36.45 44.08 5.18
N LYS A 2 37.74 43.67 5.11
CA LYS A 2 38.15 42.48 4.32
C LYS A 2 37.77 41.09 4.90
N LYS A 3 37.49 40.96 6.21
CA LYS A 3 37.16 39.67 6.85
C LYS A 3 35.74 39.14 6.52
N TYR A 4 34.76 40.02 6.27
CA TYR A 4 33.39 39.61 5.94
C TYR A 4 33.23 39.14 4.48
N PHE A 5 34.09 39.61 3.57
CA PHE A 5 34.05 39.24 2.16
C PHE A 5 34.53 37.79 1.92
N ILE A 6 35.52 37.33 2.70
CA ILE A 6 36.05 35.97 2.60
C ILE A 6 35.06 34.93 3.15
N VAL A 7 34.38 35.24 4.26
CA VAL A 7 33.36 34.33 4.84
C VAL A 7 32.15 34.16 3.90
N SER A 8 31.73 35.22 3.21
CA SER A 8 30.65 35.16 2.22
C SER A 8 31.00 34.29 1.00
N ILE A 9 32.23 34.43 0.46
CA ILE A 9 32.69 33.63 -0.68
C ILE A 9 32.87 32.15 -0.32
N VAL A 10 33.36 31.84 0.88
CA VAL A 10 33.49 30.45 1.34
C VAL A 10 32.12 29.79 1.52
N CYS A 11 31.11 30.49 2.05
CA CYS A 11 29.74 29.98 2.10
C CYS A 11 29.13 29.77 0.71
N ILE A 12 29.33 30.69 -0.24
CA ILE A 12 28.81 30.56 -1.60
C ILE A 12 29.48 29.40 -2.36
N LEU A 13 30.80 29.21 -2.19
CA LEU A 13 31.52 28.08 -2.79
C LEU A 13 31.14 26.73 -2.15
N CYS A 14 30.86 26.71 -0.85
CA CYS A 14 30.40 25.51 -0.15
C CYS A 14 28.96 25.14 -0.56
N LEU A 15 28.08 26.12 -0.71
CA LEU A 15 26.72 25.92 -1.25
C LEU A 15 26.74 25.50 -2.72
N ALA A 16 27.64 26.05 -3.53
CA ALA A 16 27.80 25.66 -4.93
C ALA A 16 28.37 24.23 -5.08
N SER A 17 29.34 23.84 -4.27
CA SER A 17 29.88 22.46 -4.24
C SER A 17 28.88 21.46 -3.67
N CYS A 18 28.02 21.89 -2.74
CA CYS A 18 26.94 21.07 -2.21
C CYS A 18 25.83 20.91 -3.27
N ALA A 19 25.47 21.98 -3.99
CA ALA A 19 24.47 21.94 -5.06
C ALA A 19 24.90 21.08 -6.26
N THR A 20 26.19 21.09 -6.65
CA THR A 20 26.70 20.24 -7.74
C THR A 20 26.82 18.77 -7.36
N GLY A 21 27.13 18.46 -6.10
CA GLY A 21 27.13 17.09 -5.56
C GLY A 21 25.72 16.52 -5.38
N LEU A 22 24.79 17.33 -4.87
CA LEU A 22 23.37 16.96 -4.72
C LEU A 22 22.73 16.66 -6.08
N GLY A 23 22.94 17.52 -7.08
CA GLY A 23 22.37 17.29 -8.42
C GLY A 23 22.94 16.07 -9.16
N LYS A 24 24.14 15.60 -8.81
CA LYS A 24 24.69 14.34 -9.33
C LYS A 24 24.04 13.15 -8.62
N ASN A 25 24.01 13.16 -7.29
CA ASN A 25 23.42 12.09 -6.49
C ASN A 25 21.92 11.92 -6.76
N GLU A 26 21.20 13.01 -7.02
CA GLU A 26 19.78 12.98 -7.39
C GLU A 26 19.54 12.33 -8.76
N LYS A 27 20.39 12.64 -9.76
CA LYS A 27 20.34 11.98 -11.07
C LYS A 27 20.72 10.50 -10.99
N ASP A 28 21.74 10.19 -10.21
CA ASP A 28 22.17 8.81 -9.97
C ASP A 28 21.07 8.01 -9.26
N LEU A 29 20.39 8.61 -8.27
CA LEU A 29 19.22 8.03 -7.61
C LEU A 29 18.07 7.78 -8.59
N ALA A 30 17.71 8.76 -9.41
CA ALA A 30 16.65 8.62 -10.41
C ALA A 30 16.96 7.51 -11.42
N ALA A 31 18.20 7.44 -11.90
CA ALA A 31 18.64 6.39 -12.82
C ALA A 31 18.59 4.99 -12.18
N LEU A 32 19.00 4.87 -10.91
CA LEU A 32 18.92 3.59 -10.18
C LEU A 32 17.47 3.15 -9.93
N LYS A 33 16.57 4.11 -9.66
CA LYS A 33 15.12 3.86 -9.55
C LYS A 33 14.54 3.30 -10.84
N GLU A 34 14.82 3.97 -11.96
CA GLU A 34 14.33 3.56 -13.27
C GLU A 34 14.90 2.18 -13.65
N LEU A 35 16.20 1.97 -13.44
CA LEU A 35 16.86 0.70 -13.72
C LEU A 35 16.28 -0.45 -12.89
N GLY A 36 16.05 -0.23 -11.59
CA GLY A 36 15.42 -1.23 -10.72
C GLY A 36 14.00 -1.59 -11.16
N THR A 37 13.22 -0.61 -11.62
CA THR A 37 11.88 -0.83 -12.17
C THR A 37 11.93 -1.65 -13.47
N VAL A 38 12.85 -1.33 -14.38
CA VAL A 38 13.04 -2.11 -15.63
C VAL A 38 13.42 -3.55 -15.32
N TYR A 39 14.31 -3.78 -14.35
CA TYR A 39 14.67 -5.13 -13.92
C TYR A 39 13.48 -5.88 -13.30
N LEU A 40 12.67 -5.19 -12.48
CA LEU A 40 11.45 -5.77 -11.94
C LEU A 40 10.48 -6.19 -13.04
N ASP A 41 10.22 -5.32 -14.02
CA ASP A 41 9.29 -5.57 -15.12
C ASP A 41 9.75 -6.74 -16.01
N ASN A 42 11.07 -6.93 -16.13
CA ASN A 42 11.67 -8.07 -16.85
C ASN A 42 11.75 -9.36 -16.02
N GLY A 43 11.36 -9.34 -14.74
CA GLY A 43 11.48 -10.49 -13.84
C GLY A 43 12.90 -10.76 -13.33
N GLU A 44 13.82 -9.82 -13.53
CA GLU A 44 15.22 -9.90 -13.16
C GLU A 44 15.42 -9.45 -11.70
N TYR A 45 14.82 -10.20 -10.78
CA TYR A 45 14.63 -9.78 -9.39
C TYR A 45 15.91 -9.46 -8.61
N GLU A 46 16.99 -10.24 -8.79
CA GLU A 46 18.26 -9.97 -8.09
C GLU A 46 18.89 -8.63 -8.51
N MET A 47 18.82 -8.30 -9.82
CA MET A 47 19.34 -7.04 -10.33
C MET A 47 18.45 -5.86 -9.94
N ALA A 48 17.13 -6.07 -9.87
CA ALA A 48 16.21 -5.08 -9.32
C ALA A 48 16.52 -4.76 -7.85
N LEU A 49 16.76 -5.79 -7.01
CA LEU A 49 17.16 -5.60 -5.62
C LEU A 49 18.48 -4.84 -5.49
N ASP A 50 19.51 -5.19 -6.27
CA ASP A 50 20.80 -4.50 -6.26
C ASP A 50 20.66 -3.01 -6.68
N ALA A 51 19.87 -2.72 -7.71
CA ALA A 51 19.60 -1.35 -8.14
C ALA A 51 18.87 -0.54 -7.04
N PHE A 52 17.86 -1.12 -6.40
CA PHE A 52 17.15 -0.46 -5.31
C PHE A 52 18.00 -0.31 -4.04
N ASP A 53 18.89 -1.27 -3.74
CA ASP A 53 19.82 -1.16 -2.61
C ASP A 53 20.83 -0.04 -2.82
N LYS A 54 21.35 0.12 -4.05
CA LYS A 54 22.19 1.26 -4.42
C LYS A 54 21.43 2.58 -4.33
N ALA A 55 20.17 2.62 -4.74
CA ALA A 55 19.32 3.80 -4.57
C ALA A 55 19.12 4.16 -3.09
N LEU A 56 18.84 3.17 -2.23
CA LEU A 56 18.69 3.36 -0.79
C LEU A 56 20.00 3.73 -0.09
N ALA A 57 21.16 3.42 -0.67
CA ALA A 57 22.45 3.90 -0.19
C ALA A 57 22.64 5.42 -0.42
N ILE A 58 21.95 5.99 -1.41
CA ILE A 58 21.93 7.44 -1.67
C ILE A 58 20.87 8.12 -0.80
N ASP A 59 19.65 7.57 -0.77
CA ASP A 59 18.56 8.02 0.10
C ASP A 59 17.86 6.82 0.78
N ALA A 60 18.24 6.56 2.02
CA ALA A 60 17.70 5.45 2.81
C ALA A 60 16.22 5.62 3.18
N GLN A 61 15.66 6.81 2.98
CA GLN A 61 14.28 7.17 3.31
C GLN A 61 13.48 7.53 2.03
N ASP A 62 13.91 7.06 0.85
CA ASP A 62 13.06 7.11 -0.33
C ASP A 62 11.98 6.03 -0.22
N SER A 63 10.81 6.45 0.25
CA SER A 63 9.62 5.60 0.40
C SER A 63 9.12 4.95 -0.91
N GLU A 64 9.45 5.50 -2.08
CA GLU A 64 9.12 4.91 -3.37
C GLU A 64 10.07 3.76 -3.70
N VAL A 65 11.38 3.97 -3.50
CA VAL A 65 12.38 2.90 -3.64
C VAL A 65 12.09 1.75 -2.67
N LEU A 66 11.79 2.05 -1.40
CA LEU A 66 11.39 1.05 -0.41
C LEU A 66 10.18 0.23 -0.87
N TYR A 67 9.17 0.90 -1.44
CA TYR A 67 7.98 0.23 -1.93
C TYR A 67 8.28 -0.64 -3.17
N ASN A 68 9.07 -0.16 -4.12
CA ASN A 68 9.45 -0.96 -5.29
C ASN A 68 10.29 -2.17 -4.88
N LYS A 69 11.18 -2.02 -3.88
CA LYS A 69 11.90 -3.16 -3.29
C LYS A 69 10.93 -4.18 -2.65
N VAL A 70 9.88 -3.74 -1.96
CA VAL A 70 8.81 -4.63 -1.47
C VAL A 70 8.14 -5.37 -2.63
N LEU A 71 7.84 -4.71 -3.75
CA LEU A 71 7.24 -5.36 -4.92
C LEU A 71 8.15 -6.45 -5.51
N VAL A 72 9.46 -6.21 -5.59
CA VAL A 72 10.43 -7.23 -6.01
C VAL A 72 10.43 -8.44 -5.07
N LEU A 73 10.39 -8.20 -3.75
CA LEU A 73 10.35 -9.28 -2.76
C LEU A 73 9.06 -10.11 -2.88
N LEU A 74 7.91 -9.46 -3.14
CA LEU A 74 6.65 -10.15 -3.42
C LEU A 74 6.73 -10.99 -4.71
N ALA A 75 7.26 -10.41 -5.79
CA ALA A 75 7.34 -11.05 -7.10
C ALA A 75 8.32 -12.24 -7.11
N SER A 76 9.42 -12.14 -6.37
CA SER A 76 10.41 -13.21 -6.18
C SER A 76 9.99 -14.29 -5.17
N GLY A 77 8.88 -14.10 -4.46
CA GLY A 77 8.38 -15.04 -3.45
C GLY A 77 9.05 -14.93 -2.08
N ALA A 78 9.88 -13.91 -1.86
CA ALA A 78 10.52 -13.61 -0.57
C ALA A 78 9.55 -12.89 0.39
N TYR A 79 8.43 -13.55 0.71
CA TYR A 79 7.30 -12.93 1.41
C TYR A 79 7.62 -12.48 2.84
N GLU A 80 8.40 -13.24 3.60
CA GLU A 80 8.82 -12.87 4.96
C GLU A 80 9.70 -11.62 4.98
N ASN A 81 10.59 -11.48 3.98
CA ASN A 81 11.41 -10.29 3.80
C ASN A 81 10.54 -9.10 3.40
N ALA A 82 9.54 -9.31 2.54
CA ALA A 82 8.57 -8.27 2.17
C ALA A 82 7.80 -7.76 3.39
N ILE A 83 7.32 -8.67 4.27
CA ILE A 83 6.61 -8.31 5.51
C ILE A 83 7.51 -7.48 6.41
N THR A 84 8.75 -7.92 6.63
CA THR A 84 9.71 -7.20 7.48
C THR A 84 9.97 -5.78 6.95
N LEU A 85 10.18 -5.66 5.63
CA LEU A 85 10.42 -4.36 5.01
C LEU A 85 9.16 -3.47 5.04
N CYS A 86 7.97 -4.04 4.90
CA CYS A 86 6.71 -3.32 5.05
C CYS A 86 6.55 -2.77 6.47
N ASP A 87 6.86 -3.55 7.50
CA ASP A 87 6.74 -3.12 8.90
C ASP A 87 7.70 -1.96 9.22
N VAL A 88 8.96 -2.07 8.82
CA VAL A 88 9.94 -0.98 8.98
C VAL A 88 9.51 0.26 8.19
N SER A 89 9.08 0.08 6.94
CA SER A 89 8.68 1.21 6.09
C SER A 89 7.41 1.89 6.60
N PHE A 90 6.43 1.14 7.08
CA PHE A 90 5.20 1.71 7.64
C PHE A 90 5.48 2.49 8.93
N ASN A 91 6.40 2.03 9.78
CA ASN A 91 6.82 2.79 10.96
C ASN A 91 7.43 4.16 10.61
N SER A 92 8.19 4.24 9.50
CA SER A 92 8.72 5.52 8.99
C SER A 92 7.67 6.36 8.26
N TYR A 93 6.71 5.73 7.58
CA TYR A 93 5.67 6.39 6.79
C TYR A 93 4.26 5.90 7.16
N PRO A 94 3.74 6.24 8.36
CA PRO A 94 2.48 5.69 8.87
C PRO A 94 1.24 6.09 8.04
N ALA A 95 1.34 7.15 7.23
CA ALA A 95 0.27 7.54 6.30
C ALA A 95 0.28 6.75 4.97
N LYS A 96 1.34 5.98 4.68
CA LYS A 96 1.49 5.24 3.41
C LYS A 96 0.95 3.82 3.54
N LEU A 97 -0.37 3.70 3.51
CA LEU A 97 -1.10 2.42 3.64
C LEU A 97 -0.72 1.36 2.60
N ARG A 98 -0.09 1.73 1.49
CA ARG A 98 0.44 0.79 0.49
C ARG A 98 1.39 -0.26 1.08
N PHE A 99 2.13 0.07 2.15
CA PHE A 99 2.98 -0.91 2.84
C PHE A 99 2.15 -1.96 3.59
N LEU A 100 1.06 -1.55 4.25
CA LEU A 100 0.14 -2.49 4.89
C LEU A 100 -0.59 -3.34 3.85
N LYS A 101 -1.01 -2.76 2.72
CA LYS A 101 -1.63 -3.51 1.61
C LYS A 101 -0.67 -4.59 1.07
N ALA A 102 0.60 -4.24 0.86
CA ALA A 102 1.63 -5.19 0.44
C ALA A 102 1.91 -6.28 1.50
N LYS A 103 1.93 -5.91 2.79
CA LYS A 103 2.04 -6.87 3.90
C LYS A 103 0.89 -7.88 3.90
N ALA A 104 -0.35 -7.42 3.75
CA ALA A 104 -1.51 -8.30 3.68
C ALA A 104 -1.40 -9.26 2.48
N ALA A 105 -0.98 -8.78 1.31
CA ALA A 105 -0.74 -9.62 0.14
C ALA A 105 0.34 -10.70 0.39
N ALA A 106 1.45 -10.34 1.05
CA ALA A 106 2.48 -11.30 1.43
C ALA A 106 1.94 -12.39 2.38
N LEU A 107 1.16 -12.00 3.39
CA LEU A 107 0.56 -12.92 4.36
C LEU A 107 -0.42 -13.89 3.69
N ILE A 108 -1.22 -13.43 2.74
CA ILE A 108 -2.10 -14.29 1.93
C ILE A 108 -1.28 -15.33 1.15
N LYS A 109 -0.17 -14.92 0.51
CA LYS A 109 0.71 -15.85 -0.22
C LYS A 109 1.35 -16.89 0.70
N LEU A 110 1.60 -16.54 1.96
CA LEU A 110 2.06 -17.46 3.00
C LEU A 110 0.94 -18.29 3.65
N LYS A 111 -0.32 -18.14 3.20
CA LYS A 111 -1.52 -18.78 3.79
C LYS A 111 -1.76 -18.40 5.26
N LYS A 112 -1.27 -17.24 5.67
CA LYS A 112 -1.48 -16.67 7.01
C LYS A 112 -2.70 -15.75 7.00
N THR A 113 -3.85 -16.33 6.68
CA THR A 113 -5.09 -15.58 6.39
C THR A 113 -5.57 -14.77 7.60
N ASP A 114 -5.48 -15.31 8.81
CA ASP A 114 -5.88 -14.59 10.03
C ASP A 114 -5.04 -13.33 10.27
N GLU A 115 -3.72 -13.43 10.08
CA GLU A 115 -2.80 -12.29 10.18
C GLU A 115 -3.11 -11.25 9.10
N ALA A 116 -3.45 -11.68 7.87
CA ALA A 116 -3.84 -10.78 6.79
C ALA A 116 -5.10 -9.98 7.14
N PHE A 117 -6.13 -10.60 7.71
CA PHE A 117 -7.34 -9.89 8.16
C PHE A 117 -7.06 -8.92 9.32
N GLN A 118 -6.10 -9.20 10.20
CA GLN A 118 -5.67 -8.23 11.20
C GLN A 118 -5.07 -6.97 10.54
N VAL A 119 -4.24 -7.15 9.50
CA VAL A 119 -3.68 -6.03 8.74
C VAL A 119 -4.77 -5.27 8.00
N TYR A 120 -5.75 -5.95 7.38
CA TYR A 120 -6.88 -5.26 6.73
C TYR A 120 -7.72 -4.45 7.72
N ARG A 121 -8.04 -4.99 8.90
CA ARG A 121 -8.70 -4.23 9.97
C ARG A 121 -7.91 -2.98 10.37
N GLN A 122 -6.59 -3.10 10.45
CA GLN A 122 -5.73 -1.95 10.70
C GLN A 122 -5.85 -0.89 9.59
N ILE A 123 -5.79 -1.29 8.31
CA ILE A 123 -5.94 -0.37 7.18
C ILE A 123 -7.30 0.35 7.24
N ILE A 124 -8.37 -0.42 7.44
CA ILE A 124 -9.75 0.08 7.53
C ILE A 124 -9.92 1.06 8.71
N SER A 125 -9.23 0.84 9.83
CA SER A 125 -9.26 1.77 10.96
C SER A 125 -8.55 3.10 10.69
N LEU A 126 -7.54 3.09 9.79
CA LEU A 126 -6.76 4.27 9.41
C LEU A 126 -7.42 5.04 8.26
N ASP A 127 -8.08 4.33 7.35
CA ASP A 127 -8.85 4.89 6.25
C ASP A 127 -10.17 4.14 6.10
N ALA A 128 -11.19 4.65 6.79
CA ALA A 128 -12.51 4.04 6.77
C ALA A 128 -13.25 4.25 5.43
N GLY A 129 -12.76 5.15 4.57
CA GLY A 129 -13.39 5.54 3.31
C GLY A 129 -12.88 4.80 2.07
N ASP A 130 -11.91 3.88 2.22
CA ASP A 130 -11.47 3.00 1.14
C ASP A 130 -12.49 1.87 0.91
N TYR A 131 -13.66 2.22 0.35
CA TYR A 131 -14.76 1.30 0.10
C TYR A 131 -14.37 0.20 -0.90
N ALA A 132 -13.53 0.53 -1.88
CA ALA A 132 -12.99 -0.44 -2.82
C ALA A 132 -12.18 -1.54 -2.11
N LEU A 133 -11.29 -1.16 -1.18
CA LEU A 133 -10.56 -2.13 -0.36
C LEU A 133 -11.51 -2.98 0.48
N ARG A 134 -12.50 -2.37 1.14
CA ARG A 134 -13.48 -3.10 1.95
C ARG A 134 -14.23 -4.14 1.13
N ALA A 135 -14.63 -3.80 -0.09
CA ALA A 135 -15.30 -4.74 -0.97
C ALA A 135 -14.39 -5.90 -1.41
N THR A 136 -13.09 -5.63 -1.68
CA THR A 136 -12.11 -6.70 -1.91
C THR A 136 -11.92 -7.58 -0.67
N VAL A 137 -11.86 -7.00 0.53
CA VAL A 137 -11.72 -7.75 1.80
C VAL A 137 -12.97 -8.58 2.08
N MET A 138 -14.16 -8.04 1.80
CA MET A 138 -15.45 -8.71 1.91
C MET A 138 -15.52 -9.96 1.01
N GLU A 139 -15.20 -9.82 -0.28
CA GLU A 139 -15.18 -10.95 -1.22
C GLU A 139 -14.13 -11.99 -0.84
N PHE A 140 -12.92 -11.54 -0.50
CA PHE A 140 -11.87 -12.44 -0.05
C PHE A 140 -12.27 -13.18 1.23
N ALA A 141 -12.91 -12.51 2.18
CA ALA A 141 -13.45 -13.15 3.38
C ALA A 141 -14.48 -14.22 3.05
N LEU A 142 -15.40 -13.94 2.12
CA LEU A 142 -16.38 -14.91 1.65
C LEU A 142 -15.71 -16.13 1.03
N GLU A 143 -14.74 -15.94 0.12
CA GLU A 143 -13.99 -17.01 -0.52
C GLU A 143 -13.22 -17.89 0.47
N GLN A 144 -12.69 -17.29 1.54
CA GLN A 144 -11.95 -17.99 2.58
C GLN A 144 -12.86 -18.58 3.68
N GLY A 145 -14.19 -18.39 3.61
CA GLY A 145 -15.16 -18.90 4.58
C GLY A 145 -15.28 -18.09 5.87
N PHE A 146 -14.75 -16.86 5.90
CA PHE A 146 -14.91 -15.91 7.01
C PHE A 146 -16.22 -15.13 6.85
N GLU A 147 -17.35 -15.84 7.00
CA GLU A 147 -18.69 -15.31 6.77
C GLU A 147 -19.05 -14.12 7.67
N ASP A 148 -18.51 -14.07 8.89
CA ASP A 148 -18.72 -12.97 9.83
C ASP A 148 -18.08 -11.67 9.34
N VAL A 149 -16.84 -11.73 8.85
CA VAL A 149 -16.13 -10.60 8.26
C VAL A 149 -16.82 -10.17 6.96
N ALA A 150 -17.14 -11.13 6.08
CA ALA A 150 -17.83 -10.85 4.83
C ALA A 150 -19.17 -10.15 5.06
N ARG A 151 -20.00 -10.66 5.98
CA ARG A 151 -21.28 -10.05 6.35
C ARG A 151 -21.10 -8.64 6.89
N SER A 152 -20.18 -8.47 7.84
CA SER A 152 -19.94 -7.17 8.48
C SER A 152 -19.54 -6.09 7.47
N GLU A 153 -18.61 -6.40 6.57
CA GLU A 153 -18.17 -5.44 5.56
C GLU A 153 -19.25 -5.19 4.50
N ALA A 154 -20.00 -6.22 4.08
CA ALA A 154 -21.12 -6.06 3.15
C ALA A 154 -22.21 -5.14 3.71
N THR A 155 -22.62 -5.34 4.97
CA THR A 155 -23.61 -4.47 5.64
C THR A 155 -23.09 -3.03 5.72
N PHE A 156 -21.82 -2.83 6.10
CA PHE A 156 -21.23 -1.49 6.18
C PHE A 156 -21.25 -0.78 4.81
N LEU A 157 -20.88 -1.47 3.74
CA LEU A 157 -20.89 -0.93 2.37
C LEU A 157 -22.31 -0.55 1.92
N LEU A 158 -23.29 -1.42 2.19
CA LEU A 158 -24.70 -1.17 1.88
C LEU A 158 -25.23 0.06 2.64
N GLU A 159 -24.95 0.18 3.94
CA GLU A 159 -25.36 1.32 4.76
C GLU A 159 -24.74 2.65 4.28
N ARG A 160 -23.52 2.59 3.73
CA ARG A 160 -22.84 3.76 3.14
C ARG A 160 -23.23 4.05 1.70
N GLN A 161 -24.06 3.20 1.09
CA GLN A 161 -24.48 3.29 -0.30
C GLN A 161 -23.30 3.20 -1.28
N GLU A 162 -22.29 2.40 -0.92
CA GLU A 162 -21.03 2.25 -1.68
C GLU A 162 -20.85 0.78 -2.03
N GLU A 163 -20.36 0.48 -3.23
CA GLU A 163 -20.18 -0.90 -3.72
C GLU A 163 -21.45 -1.78 -3.56
N VAL A 164 -22.64 -1.16 -3.66
CA VAL A 164 -23.95 -1.74 -3.28
C VAL A 164 -24.23 -3.08 -3.96
N GLU A 165 -23.95 -3.19 -5.26
CA GLU A 165 -24.18 -4.42 -6.02
C GLU A 165 -23.35 -5.60 -5.47
N ARG A 166 -22.08 -5.35 -5.12
CA ARG A 166 -21.19 -6.36 -4.54
C ARG A 166 -21.61 -6.73 -3.12
N ALA A 167 -22.00 -5.73 -2.33
CA ALA A 167 -22.50 -5.93 -0.98
C ALA A 167 -23.78 -6.81 -0.97
N ILE A 168 -24.77 -6.49 -1.81
CA ILE A 168 -26.00 -7.27 -1.94
C ILE A 168 -25.70 -8.69 -2.41
N SER A 169 -24.83 -8.85 -3.41
CA SER A 169 -24.44 -10.18 -3.93
C SER A 169 -23.84 -11.05 -2.84
N THR A 170 -22.99 -10.48 -2.00
CA THR A 170 -22.37 -11.17 -0.85
C THR A 170 -23.41 -11.57 0.19
N LEU A 171 -24.31 -10.65 0.57
CA LEU A 171 -25.38 -10.94 1.54
C LEU A 171 -26.34 -12.01 1.01
N ALA A 172 -26.59 -12.03 -0.31
CA ALA A 172 -27.42 -13.05 -0.94
C ALA A 172 -26.85 -14.46 -0.81
N ILE A 173 -25.53 -14.59 -0.97
CA ILE A 173 -24.82 -15.85 -0.79
C ILE A 173 -24.88 -16.30 0.67
N LEU A 174 -24.76 -15.37 1.63
CA LEU A 174 -24.67 -15.69 3.06
C LEU A 174 -26.03 -15.93 3.73
N GLU A 175 -27.08 -15.25 3.31
CA GLU A 175 -28.38 -15.21 4.02
C GLU A 175 -29.52 -15.86 3.22
N GLY A 176 -29.29 -16.14 1.94
CA GLY A 176 -30.28 -16.67 1.02
C GLY A 176 -31.21 -15.60 0.45
N GLU A 177 -31.82 -15.92 -0.70
CA GLU A 177 -32.56 -14.96 -1.53
C GLU A 177 -33.66 -14.21 -0.77
N LYS A 178 -34.42 -14.89 0.10
CA LYS A 178 -35.54 -14.27 0.85
C LYS A 178 -35.11 -13.15 1.80
N ASN A 179 -34.00 -13.31 2.52
CA ASN A 179 -33.49 -12.27 3.42
C ASN A 179 -32.84 -11.13 2.65
N THR A 180 -32.29 -11.44 1.48
CA THR A 180 -31.71 -10.44 0.57
C THR A 180 -32.77 -9.49 0.04
N TYR A 181 -33.94 -9.99 -0.37
CA TYR A 181 -35.03 -9.14 -0.84
C TYR A 181 -35.47 -8.13 0.22
N SER A 182 -35.58 -8.53 1.50
CA SER A 182 -35.91 -7.59 2.57
C SER A 182 -34.84 -6.52 2.80
N LEU A 183 -33.56 -6.87 2.62
CA LEU A 183 -32.45 -5.90 2.70
C LEU A 183 -32.47 -4.93 1.52
N ILE A 184 -32.78 -5.41 0.32
CA ILE A 184 -32.91 -4.60 -0.88
C ILE A 184 -34.13 -3.66 -0.78
N GLU A 185 -35.28 -4.15 -0.30
CA GLU A 185 -36.48 -3.33 -0.07
C GLU A 185 -36.19 -2.22 0.94
N ALA A 186 -35.60 -2.56 2.09
CA ALA A 186 -35.19 -1.57 3.08
C ALA A 186 -34.20 -0.52 2.52
N TYR A 187 -33.29 -0.95 1.64
CA TYR A 187 -32.39 -0.05 0.92
C TYR A 187 -33.14 0.87 -0.05
N LEU A 188 -34.00 0.34 -0.91
CA LEU A 188 -34.76 1.13 -1.89
C LEU A 188 -35.68 2.15 -1.21
N ASP A 189 -36.30 1.78 -0.08
CA ASP A 189 -37.09 2.69 0.74
C ASP A 189 -36.22 3.83 1.30
N SER A 190 -35.01 3.52 1.78
CA SER A 190 -34.08 4.55 2.31
C SER A 190 -33.57 5.55 1.28
N VAL A 191 -33.59 5.21 -0.02
CA VAL A 191 -33.10 6.06 -1.12
C VAL A 191 -34.23 6.85 -1.79
N THR A 192 -35.50 6.43 -1.62
CA THR A 192 -36.68 7.06 -2.24
C THR A 192 -37.36 8.12 -1.36
N GLU A 193 -36.98 8.24 -0.08
CA GLU A 193 -37.47 9.29 0.84
C GLU A 193 -36.78 10.67 0.70
N VAL A 194 -36.02 10.91 -0.38
CA VAL A 194 -35.37 12.20 -0.70
C VAL A 194 -36.02 12.86 -1.92
#